data_AF-A0A0J8IKB9-F1
#
_entry.id   AF-A0A0J8IKB9-F1
#
_cell.length_a   1.000
_cell.length_b   1.000
_cell.length_c   1.000
_cell.angle_alpha   90.00
_cell.angle_beta   90.00
_cell.angle_gamma   90.00
#
_symmetry.space_group_name_H-M   'P 1'
#
loop_
_entity.id
_entity.type
_entity.pdbx_description
1 polymer ?
#
loop_
_entity_poly.entity_id
_entity_poly.type
_entity_poly.pdbx_seq_one_letter_code
_entity_poly.pdbx_strand_id
1 'polypeptide(L)'
;MLNDIQAVISDPENIPDIPNASAQYLNVRCNASYLIRTGVLEDLRKSGYSESFIGGFLEGMTAVTEIIELMQEQRNTPTEEE
;
A
#
# COMPACT_ATOMS: atom_id res chain seq x y z
N MET A 1 9.51 5.92 -13.85
CA MET A 1 8.88 6.71 -12.77
C MET A 1 8.01 7.84 -13.33
N LEU A 2 8.56 8.82 -14.07
CA LEU A 2 7.72 9.88 -14.69
C LEU A 2 6.70 9.32 -15.71
N ASN A 3 7.11 8.36 -16.55
CA ASN A 3 6.20 7.71 -17.50
C ASN A 3 5.09 6.90 -16.80
N ASP A 4 5.43 6.24 -15.69
CA ASP A 4 4.46 5.43 -14.92
C ASP A 4 3.43 6.33 -14.23
N ILE A 5 3.88 7.46 -13.66
CA ILE A 5 2.98 8.49 -13.12
C ILE A 5 2.07 9.03 -14.23
N GLN A 6 2.64 9.35 -15.40
CA GLN A 6 1.87 9.88 -16.53
C GLN A 6 0.82 8.89 -17.02
N ALA A 7 1.13 7.59 -17.06
CA ALA A 7 0.21 6.54 -17.45
C ALA A 7 -1.01 6.47 -16.51
N VAL A 8 -0.77 6.52 -15.18
CA VAL A 8 -1.85 6.54 -14.18
C VAL A 8 -2.67 7.83 -14.25
N ILE A 9 -2.04 8.98 -14.54
CA ILE A 9 -2.77 10.25 -14.71
C ILE A 9 -3.65 10.22 -15.96
N SER A 10 -3.17 9.63 -17.05
CA SER A 10 -3.91 9.56 -18.32
C SER A 10 -5.05 8.55 -18.29
N ASP A 11 -4.91 7.49 -17.49
CA ASP A 11 -5.90 6.43 -17.34
C ASP A 11 -5.93 5.94 -15.88
N PRO A 12 -6.66 6.63 -14.99
CA PRO A 12 -6.69 6.31 -13.56
C PRO A 12 -7.41 4.99 -13.24
N GLU A 13 -8.23 4.49 -14.15
CA GLU A 13 -9.00 3.24 -13.97
C GLU A 13 -8.21 2.00 -14.42
N ASN A 14 -7.14 2.20 -15.19
CA ASN A 14 -6.18 1.15 -15.56
C ASN A 14 -5.28 0.77 -14.38
N ILE A 15 -5.91 0.17 -13.38
CA ILE A 15 -5.27 -0.33 -12.17
C ILE A 15 -4.68 -1.72 -12.48
N PRO A 16 -3.36 -1.90 -12.36
CA PRO A 16 -2.74 -3.18 -12.64
C PRO A 16 -3.06 -4.22 -11.56
N ASP A 17 -3.14 -5.49 -11.96
CA ASP A 17 -3.30 -6.62 -11.03
C ASP A 17 -2.04 -6.83 -10.17
N ILE A 18 -2.23 -7.37 -8.96
CA ILE A 18 -1.16 -7.79 -8.06
C ILE A 18 -1.21 -9.31 -7.80
N PRO A 19 -0.09 -10.04 -7.92
CA PRO A 19 -0.05 -11.45 -7.55
C PRO A 19 -0.42 -11.68 -6.08
N ASN A 20 -1.22 -12.72 -5.80
CA ASN A 20 -1.71 -13.00 -4.43
C ASN A 20 -0.61 -13.12 -3.38
N ALA A 21 0.51 -13.77 -3.73
CA ALA A 21 1.63 -13.90 -2.80
C ALA A 21 2.23 -12.54 -2.42
N SER A 22 2.34 -11.64 -3.41
CA SER A 22 2.83 -10.27 -3.19
C SER A 22 1.85 -9.45 -2.34
N ALA A 23 0.55 -9.53 -2.65
CA ALA A 23 -0.49 -8.84 -1.91
C ALA A 23 -0.52 -9.27 -0.43
N GLN A 24 -0.54 -10.57 -0.16
CA GLN A 24 -0.55 -11.11 1.21
C GLN A 24 0.69 -10.68 1.99
N TYR A 25 1.87 -10.76 1.37
CA TYR A 25 3.11 -10.37 2.02
C TYR A 25 3.13 -8.87 2.36
N LEU A 26 2.76 -8.01 1.41
CA LEU A 26 2.75 -6.57 1.61
C LEU A 26 1.69 -6.14 2.62
N ASN A 27 0.49 -6.74 2.60
CA ASN A 27 -0.55 -6.48 3.59
C ASN A 27 -0.07 -6.79 5.01
N VAL A 28 0.69 -7.87 5.23
CA VAL A 28 1.30 -8.14 6.53
C VAL A 28 2.39 -7.12 6.86
N ARG A 29 3.28 -6.83 5.93
CA ARG A 29 4.46 -5.96 6.15
C ARG A 29 4.10 -4.50 6.40
N CYS A 30 3.01 -4.02 5.82
CA CYS A 30 2.49 -2.66 5.99
C CYS A 30 1.45 -2.55 7.11
N ASN A 31 1.03 -3.67 7.71
CA ASN A 31 0.06 -3.62 8.81
C ASN A 31 0.65 -2.93 10.05
N ALA A 32 -0.10 -2.00 10.64
CA ALA A 32 0.31 -1.27 11.84
C ALA A 32 0.66 -2.22 13.01
N SER A 33 -0.11 -3.30 13.22
CA SER A 33 0.16 -4.27 14.29
C SER A 33 1.48 -5.01 14.08
N TYR A 34 1.83 -5.32 12.84
CA TYR A 34 3.12 -5.91 12.50
C TYR A 34 4.26 -4.92 12.78
N LEU A 35 4.11 -3.67 12.35
CA LEU A 35 5.12 -2.61 12.54
C LEU A 35 5.38 -2.32 14.02
N ILE A 36 4.33 -2.28 14.85
CA ILE A 36 4.43 -2.18 16.30
C ILE A 36 5.16 -3.40 16.88
N ARG A 37 4.73 -4.60 16.51
CA ARG A 37 5.27 -5.84 17.12
C ARG A 37 6.71 -6.13 16.72
N THR A 38 7.15 -5.62 15.58
CA THR A 38 8.53 -5.77 15.09
C THR A 38 9.47 -4.65 15.52
N GLY A 39 8.98 -3.65 16.25
CA GLY A 39 9.81 -2.58 16.82
C GLY A 39 10.10 -1.42 15.86
N VAL A 40 9.45 -1.39 14.69
CA VAL A 40 9.72 -0.35 13.66
C VAL A 40 9.40 1.04 14.20
N LEU A 41 8.30 1.18 14.94
CA LEU A 41 7.92 2.47 15.53
C LEU A 41 8.90 2.91 16.62
N GLU A 42 9.37 1.97 17.44
CA GLU A 42 10.37 2.22 18.47
C GLU A 42 11.69 2.69 17.86
N ASP A 43 12.09 2.11 16.72
CA ASP A 43 13.30 2.52 16.01
C ASP A 43 13.16 3.92 15.40
N LEU A 44 11.97 4.27 14.88
CA LEU A 44 11.68 5.64 14.44
C LEU A 44 11.73 6.64 15.62
N ARG A 45 11.15 6.29 16.78
CA ARG A 45 11.23 7.12 17.98
C ARG A 45 12.66 7.33 18.45
N LYS A 46 13.47 6.25 18.52
CA LYS A 46 14.89 6.33 18.89
C LYS A 46 15.71 7.16 17.92
N SER A 47 15.30 7.20 16.65
CA SER A 47 15.91 8.04 15.61
C SER A 47 15.52 9.52 15.74
N GLY A 48 14.66 9.88 16.68
CA GLY A 48 14.28 11.27 16.99
C GLY A 48 13.11 11.81 16.16
N TYR A 49 12.37 10.96 15.44
CA TYR A 49 11.19 11.39 14.71
C TYR A 49 10.04 11.75 15.67
N SER A 50 9.28 12.80 15.34
CA SER A 50 8.11 13.21 16.13
C SER A 50 6.97 12.19 16.02
N GLU A 51 6.09 12.15 17.02
CA GLU A 51 4.88 11.30 16.94
C GLU A 51 3.99 11.69 15.75
N SER A 52 3.98 12.97 15.34
CA SER A 52 3.26 13.39 14.13
C SER A 52 3.84 12.80 12.85
N PHE A 53 5.17 12.72 12.74
CA PHE A 53 5.83 12.06 11.62
C PHE A 53 5.51 10.56 11.60
N ILE A 54 5.56 9.91 12.76
CA ILE A 54 5.27 8.49 12.91
C ILE A 54 3.79 8.20 12.58
N GLY A 55 2.88 9.08 12.99
CA GLY A 55 1.47 9.03 12.60
C GLY A 55 1.28 9.08 11.08
N GLY A 56 1.89 10.05 10.41
CA GLY A 56 1.84 10.15 8.94
C GLY A 56 2.50 8.96 8.24
N PHE A 57 3.55 8.39 8.81
CA PHE A 57 4.15 7.15 8.31
C PHE A 57 3.16 5.98 8.37
N LEU A 58 2.46 5.80 9.50
CA LEU A 58 1.45 4.75 9.67
C LEU A 58 0.26 4.95 8.72
N GLU A 59 -0.20 6.19 8.53
CA GLU A 59 -1.23 6.51 7.54
C GLU A 59 -0.80 6.09 6.12
N GLY A 60 0.45 6.39 5.73
CA GLY A 60 1.01 5.95 4.46
C GLY A 60 1.06 4.42 4.33
N MET A 61 1.37 3.69 5.42
CA MET A 61 1.36 2.23 5.40
C MET A 61 -0.05 1.64 5.25
N THR A 62 -1.07 2.28 5.84
CA THR A 62 -2.48 1.93 5.63
C THR A 62 -2.91 2.20 4.19
N ALA A 63 -2.51 3.33 3.60
CA ALA A 63 -2.82 3.61 2.20
C ALA A 63 -2.26 2.55 1.24
N VAL A 64 -1.11 1.94 1.56
CA VAL A 64 -0.57 0.82 0.78
C VAL A 64 -1.52 -0.39 0.78
N THR A 65 -2.11 -0.72 1.94
CA THR A 65 -3.05 -1.86 2.01
C THR A 65 -4.33 -1.59 1.22
N GLU A 66 -4.84 -0.36 1.25
CA GLU A 66 -6.00 0.06 0.45
C GLU A 66 -5.73 -0.03 -1.06
N ILE A 67 -4.53 0.38 -1.51
CA ILE A 67 -4.13 0.25 -2.91
C ILE A 67 -4.04 -1.23 -3.32
N ILE A 68 -3.51 -2.10 -2.46
CA ILE A 68 -3.44 -3.54 -2.74
C ILE A 68 -4.84 -4.13 -2.89
N GLU A 69 -5.78 -3.75 -2.01
CA GLU A 69 -7.18 -4.18 -2.11
C GLU A 69 -7.79 -3.74 -3.45
N LEU A 70 -7.60 -2.49 -3.84
CA LEU A 70 -8.05 -1.97 -5.14
C LEU A 70 -7.47 -2.77 -6.32
N MET A 71 -6.18 -3.10 -6.28
CA MET A 71 -5.53 -3.92 -7.31
C MET A 71 -6.08 -5.35 -7.35
N GLN A 72 -6.49 -5.92 -6.20
CA GLN A 72 -7.08 -7.25 -6.13
C GLN A 72 -8.55 -7.26 -6.59
N GLU A 73 -9.30 -6.17 -6.35
CA GLU A 73 -10.69 -6.02 -6.75
C GLU A 73 -10.87 -6.02 -8.27
N GLN A 74 -9.94 -5.42 -9.02
CA GLN A 74 -9.94 -5.46 -10.49
C GLN A 74 -9.99 -6.87 -11.08
N ARG A 75 -9.43 -7.86 -10.38
CA ARG A 75 -9.50 -9.26 -10.82
C ARG A 75 -10.92 -9.85 -10.73
N ASN A 76 -11.76 -9.30 -9.86
CA ASN A 76 -13.11 -9.79 -9.58
C ASN A 76 -14.19 -9.02 -10.36
N THR A 77 -13.86 -7.87 -10.95
CA THR A 77 -14.78 -7.14 -11.83
C THR A 77 -14.94 -7.93 -13.13
N PRO A 78 -16.15 -8.39 -13.49
CA PRO A 78 -16.38 -9.08 -14.75
C PRO A 78 -16.00 -8.12 -15.88
N THR A 79 -15.04 -8.51 -16.73
CA THR A 79 -14.88 -7.88 -18.03
C THR A 79 -16.16 -8.10 -18.80
N GLU A 80 -16.91 -7.02 -19.08
CA GLU A 80 -18.03 -7.03 -20.03
C GLU A 80 -17.47 -7.25 -21.46
N GLU A 81 -16.99 -8.46 -21.74
CA GLU A 81 -16.70 -8.93 -23.09
C GLU A 81 -17.23 -10.37 -23.21
N GLU A 82 -18.53 -10.47 -23.53
CA GLU A 82 -19.13 -11.59 -24.30
C GLU A 82 -19.39 -11.12 -25.74
#